data_AF-A0A7C4WEG6-F1
#
_entry.id   AF-A0A7C4WEG6-F1
#
_cell.length_a   1.000
_cell.length_b   1.000
_cell.length_c   1.000
_cell.angle_alpha   90.00
_cell.angle_beta   90.00
_cell.angle_gamma   90.00
#
_symmetry.space_group_name_H-M   'P 1'
#
loop_
_entity.id
_entity.type
_entity.pdbx_description
1 polymer ?
#
loop_
_entity_poly.entity_id
_entity_poly.type
_entity_poly.pdbx_seq_one_letter_code
_entity_poly.pdbx_strand_id
1 'polypeptide(L)'
;MNRDPHPPIRAHEVGEYVFCARAWWHRRQGHPSTREEDRRAGRRFHARSERQRRWGNRLIAVSILLTIAGMVLLIHALAFQP
;
A
#
# COMPACT_ATOMS: atom_id res chain seq x y z
N MET A 1 -0.37 -0.19 33.45
CA MET A 1 0.25 -0.84 32.28
C MET A 1 -0.70 -1.94 31.80
N ASN A 2 -1.24 -1.75 30.61
CA ASN A 2 -2.44 -2.41 30.08
C ASN A 2 -2.30 -3.95 30.00
N ARG A 3 -3.29 -4.68 30.54
CA ARG A 3 -3.44 -6.14 30.39
C ARG A 3 -4.76 -6.42 29.68
N ASP A 4 -4.79 -6.20 28.38
CA ASP A 4 -5.83 -6.78 27.53
C ASP A 4 -5.37 -8.18 27.11
N PRO A 5 -6.10 -9.26 27.47
CA PRO A 5 -5.75 -10.63 27.10
C PRO A 5 -6.02 -10.93 25.60
N HIS A 6 -6.58 -9.97 24.87
CA HIS A 6 -6.92 -10.14 23.46
C HIS A 6 -5.80 -9.61 22.57
N PRO A 7 -5.24 -10.44 21.68
CA PRO A 7 -4.25 -9.96 20.74
C PRO A 7 -4.83 -8.85 19.86
N PRO A 8 -4.05 -7.79 19.56
CA PRO A 8 -4.52 -6.69 18.73
C PRO A 8 -5.00 -7.20 17.36
N ILE A 9 -6.06 -6.58 16.85
CA ILE A 9 -6.61 -6.90 15.53
C ILE A 9 -5.62 -6.43 14.46
N ARG A 10 -5.22 -7.32 13.55
CA ARG A 10 -4.32 -7.00 12.43
C ARG A 10 -5.08 -6.34 11.29
N ALA A 11 -4.41 -5.50 10.51
CA ALA A 11 -5.03 -4.79 9.39
C ALA A 11 -5.76 -5.72 8.39
N HIS A 12 -5.21 -6.91 8.13
CA HIS A 12 -5.85 -7.88 7.24
C HIS A 12 -7.12 -8.52 7.81
N GLU A 13 -7.32 -8.47 9.12
CA GLU A 13 -8.50 -9.03 9.79
C GLU A 13 -9.71 -8.07 9.71
N VAL A 14 -9.47 -6.77 9.53
CA VAL A 14 -10.52 -5.76 9.37
C VAL A 14 -11.34 -6.03 8.11
N GLY A 15 -10.67 -6.28 6.98
CA GLY A 15 -11.36 -6.61 5.73
C GLY A 15 -12.17 -7.90 5.83
N GLU A 16 -11.68 -8.87 6.59
CA GLU A 16 -12.41 -10.13 6.84
C GLU A 16 -13.64 -9.91 7.73
N TYR A 17 -13.52 -9.08 8.77
CA TYR A 17 -14.64 -8.75 9.64
C TYR A 17 -15.76 -8.02 8.88
N VAL A 18 -15.41 -7.04 8.05
CA VAL A 18 -16.36 -6.29 7.21
C VAL A 18 -17.05 -7.20 6.20
N PHE A 19 -16.33 -8.15 5.60
CA PHE A 19 -16.91 -9.12 4.68
C PHE A 19 -17.83 -10.12 5.41
N CYS A 20 -17.35 -10.73 6.51
CA CYS A 20 -18.14 -11.63 7.34
C CYS A 20 -17.56 -11.74 8.77
N ALA A 21 -18.19 -11.04 9.71
CA ALA A 21 -17.83 -11.08 11.12
C ALA A 21 -17.83 -12.51 11.71
N ARG A 22 -18.75 -13.37 11.27
CA ARG A 22 -18.82 -14.78 11.72
C ARG A 22 -17.59 -15.57 11.26
N ALA A 23 -17.17 -15.42 10.01
CA ALA A 23 -15.98 -16.10 9.49
C ALA A 23 -14.71 -15.62 10.21
N TRP A 24 -14.60 -14.31 10.45
CA TRP A 24 -13.53 -13.71 11.26
C TRP A 24 -13.47 -14.32 12.67
N TRP A 25 -14.60 -14.44 13.35
CA TRP A 25 -14.68 -15.01 14.70
C TRP A 25 -14.30 -16.50 14.73
N HIS A 26 -14.74 -17.30 13.75
CA HIS A 26 -14.32 -18.70 13.62
C HIS A 26 -12.81 -18.83 13.39
N ARG A 27 -12.22 -17.96 12.55
CA ARG A 27 -10.76 -17.96 12.33
C ARG A 27 -9.99 -17.64 13.61
N ARG A 28 -10.49 -16.70 14.42
CA ARG A 28 -9.86 -16.31 15.69
C ARG A 28 -9.92 -17.41 16.75
N GLN A 29 -10.91 -18.30 16.66
CA GLN A 29 -11.02 -19.52 17.46
C GLN A 29 -10.18 -20.69 16.90
N GLY A 30 -9.47 -20.51 15.79
CA GLY A 30 -8.63 -21.54 15.19
C GLY A 30 -9.36 -22.52 14.26
N HIS A 31 -10.62 -22.25 13.90
CA HIS A 31 -11.32 -23.11 12.94
C HIS A 31 -10.73 -22.95 11.53
N PRO A 32 -10.47 -24.06 10.83
CA PRO A 32 -9.90 -24.04 9.49
C PRO A 32 -10.91 -23.44 8.50
N SER A 33 -10.44 -22.56 7.61
CA SER A 33 -11.25 -22.08 6.49
C SER A 33 -11.18 -23.07 5.33
N THR A 34 -12.33 -23.46 4.79
CA THR A 34 -12.44 -24.35 3.62
C THR A 34 -11.86 -23.75 2.33
N ARG A 35 -11.62 -22.43 2.28
CA ARG A 35 -11.12 -21.67 1.12
C ARG A 35 -9.81 -20.93 1.41
N GLU A 36 -8.86 -21.61 2.04
CA GLU A 36 -7.54 -21.05 2.33
C GLU A 36 -6.76 -20.69 1.05
N GLU A 37 -6.99 -21.43 -0.04
CA GLU A 37 -6.37 -21.20 -1.34
C GLU A 37 -6.84 -19.89 -1.99
N ASP A 38 -8.15 -19.61 -2.00
CA ASP A 38 -8.71 -18.36 -2.50
C ASP A 38 -8.17 -17.16 -1.73
N ARG A 39 -8.05 -17.30 -0.40
CA ARG A 39 -7.47 -16.27 0.47
C ARG A 39 -5.99 -16.01 0.16
N ARG A 40 -5.22 -17.05 -0.17
CA ARG A 40 -3.83 -16.94 -0.63
C ARG A 40 -3.74 -16.31 -2.01
N ALA A 41 -4.68 -16.62 -2.91
CA ALA A 41 -4.77 -16.02 -4.23
C ALA A 41 -5.02 -14.51 -4.15
N GLY A 42 -5.95 -14.05 -3.28
CA GLY A 42 -6.18 -12.64 -3.00
C GLY A 42 -4.94 -11.91 -2.47
N ARG A 43 -4.20 -12.52 -1.51
CA ARG A 43 -2.92 -11.96 -1.01
C ARG A 43 -1.86 -11.86 -2.11
N ARG A 44 -1.75 -12.89 -2.97
CA ARG A 44 -0.82 -12.91 -4.12
C ARG A 44 -1.19 -11.87 -5.17
N PHE A 45 -2.47 -11.59 -5.36
CA PHE A 45 -2.95 -10.54 -6.27
C PHE A 45 -2.53 -9.15 -5.76
N HIS A 46 -2.77 -8.84 -4.49
CA HIS A 46 -2.31 -7.58 -3.90
C HIS A 46 -0.78 -7.42 -3.94
N ALA A 47 -0.03 -8.50 -3.68
CA ALA A 47 1.44 -8.48 -3.79
C ALA A 47 1.95 -8.31 -5.23
N ARG A 48 1.20 -8.73 -6.25
CA ARG A 48 1.57 -8.49 -7.66
C ARG A 48 1.41 -7.02 -8.06
N SER A 49 0.46 -6.29 -7.46
CA SER A 49 0.26 -4.86 -7.73
C SER A 49 1.45 -3.99 -7.30
N GLU A 50 2.31 -4.46 -6.39
CA GLU A 50 3.56 -3.77 -6.05
C GLU A 50 4.55 -3.70 -7.21
N ARG A 51 4.49 -4.65 -8.18
CA ARG A 51 5.40 -4.64 -9.34
C ARG A 51 5.12 -3.51 -10.32
N GLN A 52 3.89 -2.98 -10.39
CA GLN A 52 3.55 -1.81 -11.22
C GLN A 52 4.02 -0.48 -10.60
N ARG A 53 4.32 -0.45 -9.29
CA ARG A 53 4.74 0.77 -8.58
C ARG A 53 6.18 1.21 -8.86
N ARG A 54 6.96 0.40 -9.60
CA ARG A 54 8.31 0.77 -10.04
C ARG A 54 8.32 1.81 -11.17
N TRP A 55 7.28 1.82 -12.02
CA TRP A 55 7.15 2.82 -13.08
C TRP A 55 6.75 4.19 -12.53
N GLY A 56 5.87 4.22 -11.51
CA GLY A 56 5.49 5.44 -10.82
C GLY A 56 6.69 6.20 -10.23
N ASN A 57 7.58 5.50 -9.54
CA ASN A 57 8.77 6.14 -8.95
C ASN A 57 9.73 6.72 -10.01
N ARG A 58 9.86 6.06 -11.17
CA ARG A 58 10.68 6.58 -12.28
C ARG A 58 10.09 7.85 -12.89
N LEU A 59 8.77 7.87 -13.10
CA LEU A 59 8.07 9.05 -13.62
C LEU A 59 8.15 10.23 -12.65
N ILE A 60 8.03 9.97 -11.34
CA ILE A 60 8.21 11.00 -10.31
C ILE A 60 9.63 11.56 -10.36
N ALA A 61 10.66 10.70 -10.44
CA ALA A 61 12.05 11.15 -10.53
C ALA A 61 12.31 11.99 -11.80
N VAL A 62 11.80 11.56 -12.95
CA VAL A 62 11.89 12.32 -14.21
C VAL A 62 11.20 13.67 -14.08
N SER A 63 9.99 13.72 -13.51
CA SER A 63 9.27 14.97 -13.29
C SER A 63 10.06 15.95 -12.43
N ILE A 64 10.66 15.49 -11.32
CA ILE A 64 11.48 16.32 -10.44
C ILE A 64 12.67 16.91 -11.19
N LEU A 65 13.37 16.09 -11.98
CA LEU A 65 14.52 16.56 -12.77
C LEU A 65 14.12 17.63 -13.79
N LEU A 66 12.99 17.44 -14.49
CA LEU A 66 12.49 18.43 -15.44
C LEU A 66 12.08 19.74 -14.75
N THR A 67 11.43 19.66 -13.59
CA THR A 67 11.06 20.84 -12.81
C THR A 67 12.29 21.63 -12.36
N ILE A 68 13.32 20.96 -11.86
CA ILE A 68 14.58 21.62 -11.45
C ILE A 68 15.25 22.29 -12.66
N ALA A 69 15.38 21.56 -13.78
CA ALA A 69 15.97 22.11 -15.00
C ALA A 69 15.20 23.34 -15.52
N GLY A 70 13.87 23.29 -15.50
CA GLY A 70 13.02 24.43 -15.85
C GLY A 70 13.20 25.63 -14.93
N MET A 71 13.29 25.42 -13.62
CA MET A 71 13.55 26.51 -12.67
C MET A 71 14.93 27.15 -12.89
N VAL A 72 15.97 26.34 -13.12
CA VAL A 72 17.33 26.85 -13.39
C VAL A 72 17.33 27.73 -14.65
N LEU A 73 16.69 27.27 -15.73
CA LEU A 73 16.58 28.03 -16.98
C LEU A 73 15.79 29.32 -16.79
N LEU A 74 14.68 29.29 -16.06
CA LEU A 74 13.88 30.47 -15.76
C LEU A 74 14.66 31.51 -14.95
N ILE A 75 15.36 31.07 -13.90
CA ILE A 75 16.20 31.95 -13.07
C ILE A 75 17.32 32.54 -13.92
N HIS A 76 17.98 31.74 -14.76
CA HIS A 76 19.01 32.23 -15.66
C HIS A 76 18.44 33.24 -16.66
N ALA A 77 17.28 33.00 -17.25
CA ALA A 77 16.64 33.95 -18.15
C ALA A 77 16.35 35.29 -17.44
N LEU A 78 15.77 35.25 -16.24
CA LEU A 78 15.45 36.46 -15.48
C LEU A 78 16.71 37.20 -14.99
N ALA A 79 17.75 36.48 -14.60
CA ALA A 79 19.00 37.07 -14.09
C ALA A 79 19.88 37.66 -15.19
N PHE A 80 19.80 37.14 -16.42
CA PHE A 80 20.58 37.57 -17.58
C PHE A 80 19.73 38.26 -18.65
N GLN A 81 18.51 38.70 -18.32
CA GLN A 81 17.75 39.62 -19.17
C GLN A 81 18.39 41.02 -19.11
N PRO A 82 18.86 41.58 -20.24
CA PRO A 82 19.40 42.94 -20.30
C PRO A 82 18.32 44.01 -20.14
#